data_AF-A0A955B8E2-F1
#
_entry.id   AF-A0A955B8E2-F1
#
_cell.length_a   1.000
_cell.length_b   1.000
_cell.length_c   1.000
_cell.angle_alpha   90.00
_cell.angle_beta   90.00
_cell.angle_gamma   90.00
#
_symmetry.space_group_name_H-M   'P 1'
#
loop_
_entity.id
_entity.type
_entity.pdbx_description
1 polymer ?
#
loop_
_entity_poly.entity_id
_entity_poly.type
_entity_poly.pdbx_seq_one_letter_code
_entity_poly.pdbx_strand_id
1 'polypeptide(L)' 'MKMNLLLRSIAISLAILAPLTGQDVAGNRAGPKIGSIVPDFTLNDQEGNKRSLSTLLEQGAVAIVFHRSADW' A
#
# COMPACT_ATOMS: atom_id res chain seq x y z
N MET A 1 -3.66 27.93 62.20
CA MET A 1 -4.49 29.02 61.65
C MET A 1 -5.03 28.57 60.30
N LYS A 2 -6.36 28.42 60.19
CA LYS A 2 -7.24 28.41 59.01
C LYS A 2 -6.72 27.90 57.64
N MET A 3 -7.19 26.70 57.28
CA MET A 3 -7.94 26.33 56.06
C MET A 3 -8.09 27.39 54.96
N ASN A 4 -7.83 26.99 53.71
CA ASN A 4 -8.48 27.38 52.43
C ASN A 4 -7.91 26.43 51.36
N LEU A 5 -8.48 25.25 51.07
CA LEU A 5 -9.71 24.96 50.34
C LEU A 5 -9.95 25.83 49.10
N LEU A 6 -10.13 25.14 47.97
CA LEU A 6 -10.86 25.49 46.75
C LEU A 6 -10.03 25.85 45.50
N LEU A 7 -10.10 24.88 44.58
CA LEU A 7 -10.61 25.05 43.21
C LEU A 7 -9.59 25.23 42.07
N ARG A 8 -9.64 24.22 41.18
CA ARG A 8 -9.59 24.31 39.71
C ARG A 8 -8.23 24.18 39.06
N SER A 9 -7.93 22.96 38.61
CA SER A 9 -7.13 22.72 37.39
C SER A 9 -7.55 21.35 36.85
N ILE A 10 -8.73 21.26 36.21
CA ILE A 10 -8.85 21.06 34.76
C ILE A 10 -7.91 19.96 34.25
N ALA A 11 -8.42 18.72 34.23
CA ALA A 11 -7.86 17.65 33.43
C ALA A 11 -8.24 17.91 31.97
N ILE A 12 -7.34 18.48 31.19
CA ILE A 12 -7.43 18.44 29.72
C ILE A 12 -6.65 17.22 29.27
N SER A 13 -7.37 16.13 29.02
CA SER A 13 -6.86 15.04 28.18
C SER A 13 -6.64 15.61 26.79
N LEU A 14 -5.39 15.92 26.45
CA LEU A 14 -5.03 16.35 25.12
C LEU A 14 -5.17 15.14 24.20
N ALA A 15 -6.18 15.23 23.31
CA ALA A 15 -6.45 14.24 22.29
C ALA A 15 -5.18 13.94 21.50
N ILE A 16 -4.91 12.65 21.34
CA ILE A 16 -3.82 12.10 20.53
C ILE A 16 -3.93 12.75 19.14
N LEU A 17 -2.93 13.54 18.78
CA LEU A 17 -2.75 14.00 17.41
C LEU A 17 -2.30 12.79 16.59
N ALA A 18 -3.24 11.92 16.22
CA ALA A 18 -2.98 10.98 15.15
C ALA A 18 -2.75 11.81 13.89
N PRO A 19 -1.58 11.71 13.23
CA PRO A 19 -1.45 12.33 11.93
C PRO A 19 -2.48 11.67 11.02
N LEU A 20 -3.47 12.44 10.58
CA LEU A 20 -4.23 12.13 9.36
C LEU A 20 -3.27 12.35 8.18
N THR A 21 -2.16 11.61 8.14
CA THR A 21 -1.50 11.35 6.88
C THR A 21 -2.45 10.43 6.13
N GLY A 22 -3.42 11.02 5.44
CA GLY A 22 -3.99 10.40 4.26
C GLY A 22 -2.79 9.93 3.45
N GLN A 23 -2.59 8.62 3.42
CA GLN A 23 -1.44 8.03 2.76
C GLN A 23 -1.65 8.31 1.28
N ASP A 24 -0.96 9.33 0.79
CA ASP A 24 -0.96 9.73 -0.61
C ASP A 24 -0.43 8.53 -1.41
N VAL A 25 -1.31 7.67 -1.88
CA VAL A 25 -0.98 6.61 -2.85
C VAL A 25 -0.76 7.19 -4.25
N ALA A 26 -0.78 8.52 -4.37
CA ALA A 26 -0.36 9.25 -5.54
C ALA A 26 1.17 9.29 -5.64
N GLY A 27 1.81 8.19 -6.08
CA GLY A 27 3.24 8.35 -6.40
C GLY A 27 4.12 7.15 -6.70
N ASN A 28 3.61 5.93 -6.90
CA ASN A 28 4.46 4.89 -7.48
C ASN A 28 3.82 4.25 -8.71
N ARG A 29 3.66 5.05 -9.77
CA ARG A 29 3.39 4.53 -11.12
C ARG A 29 4.63 3.88 -11.75
N ALA A 30 5.78 3.94 -11.07
CA ALA A 30 6.99 3.29 -11.54
C ALA A 30 6.92 1.79 -11.25
N GLY A 31 7.32 0.99 -12.24
CA GLY A 31 7.47 -0.45 -12.07
C GLY A 31 8.58 -0.81 -11.06
N PRO A 32 8.82 -2.12 -10.85
CA PRO A 32 9.92 -2.60 -10.02
C PRO A 32 11.26 -1.98 -10.45
N LYS A 33 12.13 -1.69 -9.48
CA LYS A 33 13.48 -1.17 -9.76
C LYS A 33 14.33 -2.24 -10.45
N ILE A 34 15.30 -1.84 -11.25
CA ILE A 34 16.29 -2.77 -11.84
C ILE A 34 16.99 -3.53 -10.70
N GLY A 35 17.10 -4.86 -10.85
CA GLY A 35 17.68 -5.74 -9.84
C GLY A 35 16.76 -6.08 -8.65
N SER A 36 15.56 -5.47 -8.56
CA SER A 36 14.57 -5.88 -7.57
C SER A 36 13.80 -7.12 -8.04
N ILE A 37 13.41 -7.95 -7.09
CA ILE A 37 12.59 -9.14 -7.36
C ILE A 37 11.16 -8.68 -7.63
N VAL A 38 10.61 -9.09 -8.76
CA VAL A 38 9.18 -8.90 -9.07
C VAL A 38 8.37 -9.89 -8.24
N PRO A 39 7.29 -9.46 -7.56
CA PRO A 39 6.40 -10.37 -6.85
C PRO A 39 5.82 -11.44 -7.80
N ASP A 40 5.72 -12.68 -7.30
CA ASP A 40 5.03 -13.74 -8.05
C ASP A 40 3.53 -13.42 -8.16
N PHE A 41 2.92 -13.91 -9.24
CA PHE A 41 1.49 -13.80 -9.46
C PHE A 41 1.00 -15.07 -10.14
N THR A 42 -0.28 -15.36 -9.98
CA THR A 42 -0.97 -16.39 -10.78
C THR A 42 -2.24 -15.79 -11.34
N LEU A 43 -2.34 -15.74 -12.67
CA LEU A 43 -3.46 -15.15 -13.40
C LEU A 43 -3.97 -16.16 -14.44
N ASN A 44 -5.22 -15.99 -14.87
CA ASN A 44 -5.73 -16.72 -16.01
C ASN A 44 -5.28 -16.04 -17.31
N ASP A 45 -4.85 -16.82 -18.28
CA ASP A 45 -4.61 -16.34 -19.64
C ASP A 45 -5.93 -16.21 -20.43
N GLN A 46 -5.84 -15.83 -21.70
CA GLN A 46 -6.99 -15.63 -22.59
C GLN A 46 -7.82 -16.90 -22.83
N GLU A 47 -7.26 -18.08 -22.58
CA GLU A 47 -7.95 -19.37 -22.69
C GLU A 47 -8.49 -19.85 -21.34
N GLY A 48 -8.27 -19.09 -20.27
CA GLY A 48 -8.66 -19.44 -18.90
C GLY A 48 -7.64 -20.33 -18.18
N ASN A 49 -6.49 -20.63 -18.78
CA ASN A 49 -5.47 -21.44 -18.13
C ASN A 49 -4.73 -20.62 -17.08
N LYS A 50 -4.42 -21.22 -15.93
CA LYS A 50 -3.61 -20.57 -14.90
C LYS A 50 -2.15 -20.48 -15.33
N ARG A 51 -1.59 -19.28 -15.28
CA ARG A 51 -0.17 -19.00 -15.52
C ARG A 51 0.41 -18.32 -14.29
N SER A 52 1.56 -18.80 -13.81
CA SER A 52 2.34 -18.12 -12.78
C SER A 52 3.61 -17.50 -13.36
N LEU A 53 4.10 -16.43 -12.74
CA LEU A 53 5.37 -15.82 -13.15
C LEU A 53 6.52 -16.81 -12.97
N SER A 54 6.52 -17.57 -11.87
CA SER A 54 7.49 -18.64 -11.59
C SER A 54 7.62 -19.66 -12.74
N THR A 55 6.50 -20.21 -13.23
CA THR A 55 6.52 -21.19 -14.33
C THR A 55 6.88 -20.57 -15.69
N LEU A 56 6.58 -19.28 -15.90
CA LEU A 56 6.97 -18.59 -17.13
C LEU A 56 8.49 -18.31 -17.15
N LEU A 57 9.08 -17.97 -16.01
CA LEU A 57 10.52 -17.75 -15.88
C LEU A 57 11.35 -19.01 -16.11
N GLU A 58 10.82 -20.20 -15.81
CA GLU A 58 11.46 -21.48 -16.14
C GLU A 58 11.62 -21.68 -17.65
N GLN A 59 10.78 -21.04 -18.46
CA GLN A 59 10.79 -21.15 -19.93
C GLN A 59 11.68 -20.07 -20.58
N GLY A 60 12.08 -19.04 -19.84
CA GLY A 60 12.99 -18.00 -20.32
C GLY A 60 12.68 -16.60 -19.78
N ALA A 61 13.22 -15.58 -20.45
CA ALA A 61 12.99 -14.19 -20.09
C ALA A 61 11.53 -13.79 -20.36
N VAL A 62 10.93 -13.07 -19.41
CA VAL A 62 9.51 -12.67 -19.46
C VAL A 62 9.40 -11.15 -19.50
N ALA A 63 8.60 -10.62 -20.44
CA ALA A 63 8.19 -9.22 -20.47
C ALA A 63 6.79 -9.08 -19.86
N ILE A 64 6.61 -8.18 -18.89
CA ILE A 64 5.32 -7.89 -18.24
C ILE A 64 4.85 -6.52 -18.72
N VAL A 65 3.70 -6.48 -19.38
CA VAL A 65 3.10 -5.25 -19.91
C VAL A 65 1.74 -5.02 -19.23
N PHE A 66 1.65 -3.94 -18.46
CA PHE A 66 0.38 -3.50 -17.89
C PHE A 66 -0.33 -2.61 -18.91
N HIS A 67 -1.52 -3.01 -19.34
CA HIS A 67 -2.40 -2.16 -20.14
C HIS A 67 -3.77 -2.05 -19.46
N ARG A 68 -4.40 -0.90 -19.61
CA ARG A 68 -5.80 -0.70 -19.25
C ARG A 68 -6.57 -0.57 -20.56
N SER A 69 -7.48 -1.49 -20.82
CA SER A 69 -8.45 -1.30 -21.89
C SER A 69 -9.34 -0.13 -21.50
N ALA A 70 -9.32 0.93 -22.30
CA ALA A 70 -10.27 2.02 -22.14
C ALA A 70 -11.61 1.57 -22.71
N ASP A 71 -12.67 1.69 -21.91
CA ASP A 71 -14.04 1.63 -22.40
C ASP A 71 -14.31 3.00 -23.06
N TRP A 72 -14.11 3.07 -24.37
CA TRP A 72 -14.55 4.20 -25.20
C TRP A 72 -15.46 3.68 -26.30
#